data_AF-A0A6I1G167-F1
#
_entry.id   AF-A0A6I1G167-F1
#
_cell.length_a   1.000
_cell.length_b   1.000
_cell.length_c   1.000
_cell.angle_alpha   90.00
_cell.angle_beta   90.00
_cell.angle_gamma   90.00
#
_symmetry.space_group_name_H-M   'P 1'
#
loop_
_entity.id
_entity.type
_entity.pdbx_description
1 polymer ?
#
loop_
_entity_poly.entity_id
_entity_poly.type
_entity_poly.pdbx_seq_one_letter_code
_entity_poly.pdbx_strand_id
1 'polypeptide(L)'
;MGGHRGYAAAERYLTTSDENHDALVSLLEHHGATPTAPWNLLRPSFESAFYALWLLTPEDSVERRRRGVRLEWLDDIAATKFREVALGNRDVLRQIGIPSDTVPLPKVNANHETYVAEADATRLPYSTTKHRRQVNHRPARVNVEQALSELFPGDELMTLAHTVTWKTLSGLQHSEASALLRVTDRSPVGSYPGGQRLLLTINDGAFYLACLATTTLRALAWARYGECHRPARSNDPIDLAALRDIVARYRTASSGESEST
;
A
#
# COMPACT_ATOMS: atom_id res chain seq x y z
N MET A 1 -21.12 -9.03 -12.74
CA MET A 1 -20.31 -9.89 -11.86
C MET A 1 -19.06 -9.21 -11.25
N GLY A 2 -18.71 -7.95 -11.51
CA GLY A 2 -17.44 -7.36 -11.00
C GLY A 2 -17.46 -6.71 -9.60
N GLY A 3 -18.63 -6.45 -9.01
CA GLY A 3 -18.72 -5.80 -7.69
C GLY A 3 -18.24 -6.68 -6.53
N HIS A 4 -18.46 -7.99 -6.59
CA HIS A 4 -18.06 -8.93 -5.54
C HIS A 4 -16.54 -9.13 -5.44
N ARG A 5 -15.80 -8.98 -6.53
CA ARG A 5 -14.34 -9.20 -6.54
C ARG A 5 -13.57 -8.03 -5.94
N GLY A 6 -14.06 -6.79 -6.11
CA GLY A 6 -13.48 -5.61 -5.48
C GLY A 6 -13.47 -5.71 -3.94
N TYR A 7 -14.51 -6.28 -3.35
CA TYR A 7 -14.58 -6.48 -1.89
C TYR A 7 -13.59 -7.54 -1.40
N ALA A 8 -13.49 -8.68 -2.08
CA ALA A 8 -12.49 -9.70 -1.75
C ALA A 8 -11.05 -9.16 -1.90
N ALA A 9 -10.80 -8.32 -2.91
CA ALA A 9 -9.51 -7.65 -3.07
C ALA A 9 -9.23 -6.66 -1.93
N ALA A 10 -10.22 -5.85 -1.54
CA ALA A 10 -10.09 -4.92 -0.42
C ALA A 10 -9.83 -5.64 0.90
N GLU A 11 -10.56 -6.73 1.19
CA GLU A 11 -10.35 -7.58 2.37
C GLU A 11 -8.93 -8.11 2.41
N ARG A 12 -8.44 -8.69 1.30
CA ARG A 12 -7.06 -9.17 1.21
C ARG A 12 -6.05 -8.06 1.53
N TYR A 13 -6.23 -6.86 0.99
CA TYR A 13 -5.36 -5.73 1.29
C TYR A 13 -5.43 -5.31 2.77
N LEU A 14 -6.61 -5.32 3.38
CA LEU A 14 -6.75 -5.01 4.80
C LEU A 14 -6.07 -6.06 5.69
N THR A 15 -6.25 -7.34 5.38
CA THR A 15 -5.55 -8.43 6.08
C THR A 15 -4.03 -8.28 5.96
N THR A 16 -3.50 -8.05 4.75
CA THR A 16 -2.07 -7.77 4.57
C THR A 16 -1.63 -6.54 5.37
N SER A 17 -2.46 -5.51 5.43
CA SER A 17 -2.16 -4.31 6.20
C SER A 17 -2.04 -4.60 7.70
N ASP A 18 -2.93 -5.43 8.23
CA ASP A 18 -2.99 -5.77 9.65
C ASP A 18 -1.86 -6.72 10.04
N GLU A 19 -1.59 -7.76 9.24
CA GLU A 19 -0.46 -8.66 9.47
C GLU A 19 0.89 -7.91 9.56
N ASN A 20 1.11 -6.93 8.68
CA ASN A 20 2.32 -6.12 8.73
C ASN A 20 2.36 -5.16 9.93
N HIS A 21 1.20 -4.69 10.38
CA HIS A 21 1.13 -3.89 11.60
C HIS A 21 1.40 -4.74 12.84
N ASP A 22 0.83 -5.93 12.94
CA ASP A 22 1.03 -6.84 14.06
C ASP A 22 2.50 -7.31 14.13
N ALA A 23 3.12 -7.55 12.98
CA ALA A 23 4.55 -7.81 12.87
C ALA A 23 5.39 -6.61 13.35
N LEU A 24 4.98 -5.37 13.02
CA LEU A 24 5.64 -4.17 13.50
C LEU A 24 5.55 -4.03 15.02
N VAL A 25 4.37 -4.24 15.59
CA VAL A 25 4.17 -4.19 17.04
C VAL A 25 5.05 -5.24 17.73
N SER A 26 5.02 -6.48 17.23
CA SER A 26 5.85 -7.58 17.76
C SER A 26 7.35 -7.27 17.68
N LEU A 27 7.81 -6.68 16.58
CA LEU A 27 9.20 -6.24 16.42
C LEU A 27 9.56 -5.20 17.49
N LEU A 28 8.73 -4.19 17.69
CA LEU A 28 8.98 -3.12 18.65
C LEU A 28 8.97 -3.65 20.09
N GLU A 29 8.05 -4.55 20.43
CA GLU A 29 7.94 -5.16 21.76
C GLU A 29 9.15 -6.03 22.11
N HIS A 30 9.64 -6.84 21.17
CA HIS A 30 10.70 -7.81 21.45
C HIS A 30 12.12 -7.33 21.13
N HIS A 31 12.27 -6.43 20.15
CA HIS A 31 13.57 -6.02 19.62
C HIS A 31 13.79 -4.50 19.60
N GLY A 32 12.75 -3.71 19.89
CA GLY A 32 12.80 -2.26 19.83
C GLY A 32 12.92 -1.70 18.41
N ALA A 33 13.10 -0.39 18.32
CA ALA A 33 13.17 0.35 17.06
C ALA A 33 14.55 0.21 16.39
N THR A 34 14.76 -0.87 15.64
CA THR A 34 15.97 -1.02 14.81
C THR A 34 15.98 -0.03 13.64
N PRO A 35 17.14 0.34 13.05
CA PRO A 35 17.22 1.46 12.10
C PRO A 35 16.37 1.35 10.83
N THR A 36 16.03 0.13 10.40
CA THR A 36 15.43 -0.12 9.08
C THR A 36 14.18 -1.00 9.12
N ALA A 37 14.15 -2.03 9.96
CA ALA A 37 13.06 -3.02 9.95
C ALA A 37 11.67 -2.40 10.24
N PRO A 38 11.50 -1.47 11.19
CA PRO A 38 10.21 -0.84 11.44
C PRO A 38 9.63 -0.16 10.20
N TRP A 39 10.46 0.54 9.43
CA TRP A 39 10.05 1.22 8.20
C TRP A 39 9.59 0.25 7.11
N ASN A 40 10.28 -0.88 6.97
CA ASN A 40 9.98 -1.92 5.99
C ASN A 40 8.71 -2.71 6.31
N LEU A 41 8.27 -2.73 7.58
CA LEU A 41 6.97 -3.28 7.99
C LEU A 41 5.85 -2.24 7.84
N LEU A 42 6.16 -0.97 8.06
CA LEU A 42 5.20 0.12 7.93
C LEU A 42 4.80 0.37 6.46
N ARG A 43 5.76 0.24 5.52
CA ARG A 43 5.55 0.43 4.08
C ARG A 43 4.46 -0.46 3.47
N PRO A 44 4.46 -1.80 3.62
CA PRO A 44 3.41 -2.67 3.10
C PRO A 44 2.08 -2.47 3.83
N SER A 45 2.11 -2.13 5.13
CA SER A 45 0.90 -1.77 5.88
C SER A 45 0.21 -0.54 5.27
N PHE A 46 0.97 0.54 5.06
CA PHE A 46 0.48 1.76 4.41
C PHE A 46 -0.09 1.51 3.01
N GLU A 47 0.63 0.81 2.15
CA GLU A 47 0.20 0.62 0.76
C GLU A 47 -1.02 -0.28 0.63
N SER A 48 -1.09 -1.32 1.45
CA SER A 48 -2.25 -2.21 1.42
C SER A 48 -3.49 -1.45 1.90
N ALA A 49 -3.37 -0.69 3.00
CA ALA A 49 -4.44 0.21 3.45
C ALA A 49 -4.84 1.24 2.38
N PHE A 50 -3.86 1.83 1.69
CA PHE A 50 -4.09 2.74 0.57
C PHE A 50 -4.92 2.06 -0.53
N TYR A 51 -4.53 0.88 -1.01
CA TYR A 51 -5.25 0.20 -2.09
C TYR A 51 -6.66 -0.21 -1.67
N ALA A 52 -6.85 -0.67 -0.44
CA ALA A 52 -8.17 -0.96 0.11
C ALA A 52 -9.05 0.29 0.10
N LEU A 53 -8.57 1.40 0.67
CA LEU A 53 -9.32 2.65 0.71
C LEU A 53 -9.57 3.18 -0.71
N TRP A 54 -8.56 3.24 -1.57
CA TRP A 54 -8.69 3.70 -2.96
C TRP A 54 -9.70 2.88 -3.74
N LEU A 55 -9.73 1.56 -3.57
CA LEU A 55 -10.71 0.71 -4.24
C LEU A 55 -12.14 0.99 -3.78
N LEU A 56 -12.34 1.30 -2.50
CA LEU A 56 -13.66 1.43 -1.88
C LEU A 56 -14.18 2.87 -1.77
N THR A 57 -13.31 3.86 -1.90
CA THR A 57 -13.68 5.28 -1.76
C THR A 57 -14.76 5.73 -2.74
N PRO A 58 -14.72 5.37 -4.04
CA PRO A 58 -15.75 5.83 -4.97
C PRO A 58 -17.15 5.43 -4.49
N GLU A 59 -18.09 6.38 -4.51
CA GLU A 59 -19.50 6.10 -4.17
C GLU A 59 -20.20 5.29 -5.26
N ASP A 60 -19.79 5.49 -6.52
CA ASP A 60 -20.33 4.76 -7.66
C ASP A 60 -19.74 3.35 -7.78
N SER A 61 -20.64 2.36 -7.84
CA SER A 61 -20.33 0.95 -8.07
C SER A 61 -19.59 0.70 -9.39
N VAL A 62 -19.82 1.52 -10.42
CA VAL A 62 -19.14 1.40 -11.72
C VAL A 62 -17.67 1.76 -11.59
N GLU A 63 -17.35 2.85 -10.88
CA GLU A 63 -15.97 3.26 -10.63
C GLU A 63 -15.25 2.27 -9.71
N ARG A 64 -15.90 1.77 -8.63
CA ARG A 64 -15.33 0.70 -7.80
C ARG A 64 -15.01 -0.55 -8.64
N ARG A 65 -15.92 -0.95 -9.53
CA ARG A 65 -15.68 -2.06 -10.46
C ARG A 65 -14.52 -1.78 -11.39
N ARG A 66 -14.43 -0.57 -11.97
CA ARG A 66 -13.31 -0.16 -12.85
C ARG A 66 -11.97 -0.26 -12.12
N ARG A 67 -11.90 0.21 -10.88
CA ARG A 67 -10.71 0.11 -10.02
C ARG A 67 -10.36 -1.35 -9.71
N GLY A 68 -11.36 -2.18 -9.41
CA GLY A 68 -11.20 -3.62 -9.18
C GLY A 68 -10.58 -4.34 -10.38
N VAL A 69 -11.16 -4.16 -11.57
CA VAL A 69 -10.64 -4.73 -12.83
C VAL A 69 -9.19 -4.28 -13.08
N ARG A 70 -8.88 -3.01 -12.81
CA ARG A 70 -7.50 -2.51 -12.95
C ARG A 70 -6.53 -3.27 -12.05
N LEU A 71 -6.86 -3.47 -10.77
CA LEU A 71 -5.98 -4.15 -9.83
C LEU A 71 -5.83 -5.64 -10.14
N GLU A 72 -6.93 -6.33 -10.44
CA GLU A 72 -6.90 -7.75 -10.84
C GLU A 72 -6.03 -7.96 -12.08
N TRP A 73 -6.17 -7.09 -13.08
CA TRP A 73 -5.39 -7.21 -14.30
C TRP A 73 -3.90 -6.93 -14.06
N LEU A 74 -3.56 -5.94 -13.22
CA LEU A 74 -2.16 -5.68 -12.84
C LEU A 74 -1.56 -6.86 -12.06
N ASP A 75 -2.34 -7.49 -11.17
CA ASP A 75 -1.95 -8.67 -10.40
C ASP A 75 -1.75 -9.89 -11.31
N ASP A 76 -2.66 -10.16 -12.25
CA ASP A 76 -2.53 -11.26 -13.22
C ASP A 76 -1.30 -11.08 -14.13
N ILE A 77 -0.97 -9.85 -14.52
CA ILE A 77 0.28 -9.54 -15.24
C ILE A 77 1.50 -9.86 -14.38
N ALA A 78 1.49 -9.50 -13.09
CA ALA A 78 2.59 -9.78 -12.18
C ALA A 78 2.75 -11.30 -11.93
N ALA A 79 1.63 -11.98 -11.68
CA ALA A 79 1.58 -13.43 -11.52
C ALA A 79 2.07 -14.15 -12.78
N THR A 80 1.68 -13.70 -13.98
CA THR A 80 2.16 -14.28 -15.24
C THR A 80 3.67 -14.15 -15.39
N LYS A 81 4.25 -12.98 -15.09
CA LYS A 81 5.71 -12.80 -15.11
C LYS A 81 6.42 -13.70 -14.11
N PHE A 82 5.89 -13.80 -12.88
CA PHE A 82 6.45 -14.69 -11.87
C PHE A 82 6.42 -16.14 -12.35
N ARG A 83 5.30 -16.59 -12.93
CA ARG A 83 5.17 -17.95 -13.48
C ARG A 83 6.17 -18.22 -14.60
N GLU A 84 6.34 -17.29 -15.53
CA GLU A 84 7.30 -17.42 -16.64
C GLU A 84 8.74 -17.61 -16.13
N VAL A 85 9.12 -16.87 -15.09
CA VAL A 85 10.49 -16.91 -14.55
C VAL A 85 10.69 -18.07 -13.56
N ALA A 86 9.84 -18.17 -12.53
CA ALA A 86 10.03 -19.08 -11.41
C ALA A 86 9.51 -20.50 -11.70
N LEU A 87 8.31 -20.62 -12.28
CA LEU A 87 7.71 -21.93 -12.57
C LEU A 87 8.15 -22.50 -13.92
N GLY A 88 8.61 -21.65 -14.84
CA GLY A 88 9.24 -22.08 -16.09
C GLY A 88 10.63 -22.70 -15.88
N ASN A 89 11.25 -22.51 -14.72
CA ASN A 89 12.60 -22.97 -14.42
C ASN A 89 12.60 -24.21 -13.51
N ARG A 90 12.88 -25.38 -14.11
CA ARG A 90 12.90 -26.67 -13.40
C ARG A 90 13.93 -26.75 -12.28
N ASP A 91 15.05 -26.05 -12.40
CA ASP A 91 16.09 -26.05 -11.37
C ASP A 91 15.63 -25.25 -10.15
N VAL A 92 14.95 -24.12 -10.37
CA VAL A 92 14.32 -23.34 -9.29
C VAL A 92 13.27 -24.20 -8.58
N LEU A 93 12.36 -24.84 -9.32
CA LEU A 93 11.34 -25.72 -8.75
C LEU A 93 11.93 -26.83 -7.88
N ARG A 94 13.01 -27.48 -8.35
CA ARG A 94 13.72 -28.52 -7.59
C ARG A 94 14.31 -27.97 -6.29
N GLN A 95 14.90 -26.78 -6.32
CA GLN A 95 15.50 -26.16 -5.12
C GLN A 95 14.48 -25.78 -4.06
N ILE A 96 13.28 -25.35 -4.46
CA ILE A 96 12.18 -25.02 -3.53
C ILE A 96 11.30 -26.23 -3.18
N GLY A 97 11.72 -27.45 -3.55
CA GLY A 97 11.04 -28.69 -3.18
C GLY A 97 9.71 -28.94 -3.90
N ILE A 98 9.44 -28.25 -5.00
CA ILE A 98 8.23 -28.44 -5.81
C ILE A 98 8.51 -29.50 -6.88
N PRO A 99 7.81 -30.65 -6.90
CA PRO A 99 8.02 -31.66 -7.94
C PRO A 99 7.67 -31.08 -9.32
N SER A 100 8.62 -31.14 -10.25
CA SER A 100 8.52 -30.55 -11.60
C SER A 100 7.32 -31.04 -12.42
N ASP A 101 6.73 -32.15 -12.01
CA ASP A 101 5.73 -32.91 -12.75
C ASP A 101 4.31 -32.63 -12.22
N THR A 102 4.20 -31.91 -11.10
CA THR A 102 2.95 -31.70 -10.35
C THR A 102 2.33 -30.32 -10.54
N VAL A 103 3.06 -29.36 -11.13
CA VAL A 103 2.55 -28.02 -11.39
C VAL A 103 2.08 -27.94 -12.84
N PRO A 104 0.77 -28.10 -13.13
CA PRO A 104 0.28 -27.76 -14.46
C PRO A 104 0.60 -26.28 -14.69
N LEU A 105 1.44 -25.98 -15.68
CA LEU A 105 1.68 -24.61 -16.08
C LEU A 105 0.36 -24.08 -16.69
N PRO A 106 -0.36 -23.15 -16.02
CA PRO A 106 -1.55 -22.58 -16.62
C PRO A 106 -1.14 -21.84 -17.91
N LYS A 107 -2.05 -21.81 -18.89
CA LYS A 107 -1.77 -21.11 -20.16
C LYS A 107 -1.39 -19.65 -19.86
N VAL A 108 -0.25 -19.22 -20.38
CA VAL A 108 0.17 -17.81 -20.37
C VAL A 108 -0.97 -16.98 -20.95
N ASN A 109 -1.34 -15.89 -20.28
CA ASN A 109 -2.42 -15.00 -20.70
C ASN A 109 -3.82 -15.65 -20.73
N ALA A 110 -4.08 -16.69 -19.93
CA ALA A 110 -5.39 -17.36 -19.89
C ALA A 110 -6.59 -16.41 -19.70
N ASN A 111 -6.40 -15.34 -18.93
CA ASN A 111 -7.45 -14.37 -18.59
C ASN A 111 -7.41 -13.10 -19.48
N HIS A 112 -6.51 -13.03 -20.46
CA HIS A 112 -6.23 -11.80 -21.19
C HIS A 112 -7.47 -11.24 -21.90
N GLU A 113 -8.17 -12.07 -22.65
CA GLU A 113 -9.40 -11.67 -23.35
C GLU A 113 -10.51 -11.27 -22.37
N THR A 114 -10.55 -11.91 -21.20
CA THR A 114 -11.51 -11.57 -20.14
C THR A 114 -11.25 -10.16 -19.61
N TYR A 115 -10.00 -9.81 -19.30
CA TYR A 115 -9.67 -8.47 -18.80
C TYR A 115 -9.85 -7.38 -19.86
N VAL A 116 -9.58 -7.67 -21.14
CA VAL A 116 -9.88 -6.73 -22.23
C VAL A 116 -11.39 -6.48 -22.31
N ALA A 117 -12.21 -7.53 -22.32
CA ALA A 117 -13.66 -7.39 -22.37
C ALA A 117 -14.22 -6.68 -21.13
N GLU A 118 -13.71 -6.96 -19.93
CA GLU A 118 -14.12 -6.27 -18.70
C GLU A 118 -13.65 -4.80 -18.68
N ALA A 119 -12.46 -4.50 -19.23
CA ALA A 119 -11.97 -3.14 -19.37
C ALA A 119 -12.84 -2.34 -20.34
N ASP A 120 -13.20 -2.89 -21.49
CA ASP A 120 -14.12 -2.27 -22.44
C ASP A 120 -15.51 -2.03 -21.81
N ALA A 121 -16.03 -3.03 -21.10
CA ALA A 121 -17.32 -2.92 -20.40
C ALA A 121 -17.33 -1.86 -19.29
N THR A 122 -16.18 -1.58 -18.66
CA THR A 122 -16.04 -0.57 -17.59
C THR A 122 -15.46 0.75 -18.07
N ARG A 123 -15.12 0.85 -19.37
CA ARG A 123 -14.38 1.97 -19.97
C ARG A 123 -13.07 2.24 -19.24
N LEU A 124 -12.39 1.20 -18.78
CA LEU A 124 -11.06 1.29 -18.19
C LEU A 124 -10.03 1.55 -19.30
N PRO A 125 -9.30 2.68 -19.30
CA PRO A 125 -8.26 2.91 -20.29
C PRO A 125 -7.09 1.93 -20.12
N TYR A 126 -6.63 1.39 -21.24
CA TYR A 126 -5.42 0.57 -21.32
C TYR A 126 -4.59 0.92 -22.56
N SER A 127 -3.29 0.71 -22.46
CA SER A 127 -2.36 0.86 -23.57
C SER A 127 -2.28 -0.43 -24.38
N THR A 128 -2.10 -0.31 -25.69
CA THR A 128 -1.88 -1.44 -26.58
C THR A 128 -0.50 -1.32 -27.20
N THR A 129 0.34 -2.32 -26.98
CA THR A 129 1.67 -2.40 -27.60
C THR A 129 1.73 -3.61 -28.51
N LYS A 130 2.25 -3.41 -29.73
CA LYS A 130 2.43 -4.50 -30.69
C LYS A 130 3.92 -4.74 -30.87
N HIS A 131 4.37 -5.95 -30.53
CA HIS A 131 5.75 -6.36 -30.75
C HIS A 131 5.76 -7.66 -31.57
N ARG A 132 6.36 -7.60 -32.77
CA ARG A 132 6.30 -8.68 -33.77
C ARG A 132 4.85 -9.10 -34.06
N ARG A 133 4.45 -10.30 -33.63
CA ARG A 133 3.12 -10.89 -33.81
C ARG A 133 2.28 -10.90 -32.52
N GLN A 134 2.79 -10.34 -31.42
CA GLN A 134 2.08 -10.29 -30.13
C GLN A 134 1.50 -8.90 -29.89
N VAL A 135 0.23 -8.87 -29.49
CA VAL A 135 -0.47 -7.68 -29.02
C VAL A 135 -0.57 -7.80 -27.51
N ASN A 136 -0.07 -6.79 -26.80
CA ASN A 136 -0.10 -6.73 -25.35
C ASN A 136 -0.94 -5.53 -24.92
N HIS A 137 -2.03 -5.80 -24.21
CA HIS A 137 -2.86 -4.80 -23.55
C HIS A 137 -2.44 -4.67 -22.09
N ARG A 138 -2.28 -3.43 -21.60
CA ARG A 138 -1.93 -3.16 -20.20
C ARG A 138 -2.66 -1.94 -19.66
N PRO A 139 -3.34 -2.06 -18.51
CA PRO A 139 -3.94 -0.91 -17.86
C PRO A 139 -2.84 0.00 -17.29
N ALA A 140 -3.16 1.26 -17.10
CA ALA A 140 -2.26 2.18 -16.40
C ALA A 140 -2.01 1.68 -14.97
N ARG A 141 -0.76 1.79 -14.51
CA ARG A 141 -0.43 1.59 -13.08
C ARG A 141 -1.13 2.66 -12.25
N VAL A 142 -1.44 2.32 -11.00
CA VAL A 142 -1.94 3.30 -10.04
C VAL A 142 -0.78 4.20 -9.64
N ASN A 143 -0.90 5.50 -9.92
CA ASN A 143 -0.01 6.50 -9.38
C ASN A 143 -0.48 6.83 -7.96
N VAL A 144 0.20 6.28 -6.96
CA VAL A 144 -0.20 6.42 -5.55
C VAL A 144 -0.20 7.89 -5.11
N GLU A 145 0.76 8.71 -5.55
CA GLU A 145 0.84 10.13 -5.17
C GLU A 145 -0.39 10.91 -5.68
N GLN A 146 -0.75 10.70 -6.95
CA GLN A 146 -1.93 11.32 -7.52
C GLN A 146 -3.22 10.78 -6.88
N ALA A 147 -3.29 9.46 -6.63
CA ALA A 147 -4.46 8.87 -6.03
C ALA A 147 -4.65 9.29 -4.56
N LEU A 148 -3.58 9.56 -3.82
CA LEU A 148 -3.64 10.08 -2.45
C LEU A 148 -4.25 11.49 -2.41
N SER A 149 -3.97 12.36 -3.38
CA SER A 149 -4.60 13.69 -3.42
C SER A 149 -6.09 13.62 -3.75
N GLU A 150 -6.52 12.61 -4.51
CA GLU A 150 -7.94 12.35 -4.78
C GLU A 150 -8.69 11.76 -3.59
N LEU A 151 -8.00 11.12 -2.63
CA LEU A 151 -8.61 10.55 -1.42
C LEU A 151 -9.01 11.60 -0.38
N PHE A 152 -8.32 12.74 -0.36
CA PHE A 152 -8.51 13.79 0.65
C PHE A 152 -8.83 15.14 0.01
N PRO A 153 -9.95 15.26 -0.72
CA PRO A 153 -10.27 16.48 -1.45
C PRO A 153 -10.44 17.66 -0.48
N GLY A 154 -9.67 18.72 -0.71
CA GLY A 154 -9.71 19.94 0.10
C GLY A 154 -8.96 19.87 1.44
N ASP A 155 -8.30 18.75 1.77
CA ASP A 155 -7.42 18.65 2.94
C ASP A 155 -5.96 18.52 2.48
N GLU A 156 -5.34 19.67 2.27
CA GLU A 156 -3.95 19.77 1.80
C GLU A 156 -2.96 19.16 2.79
N LEU A 157 -3.21 19.31 4.10
CA LEU A 157 -2.33 18.79 5.14
C LEU A 157 -2.38 17.26 5.18
N MET A 158 -3.57 16.66 5.13
CA MET A 158 -3.73 15.20 5.04
C MET A 158 -3.08 14.66 3.77
N THR A 159 -3.33 15.30 2.62
CA THR A 159 -2.72 14.93 1.34
C THR A 159 -1.20 14.96 1.43
N LEU A 160 -0.63 16.05 1.96
CA LEU A 160 0.81 16.22 2.11
C LEU A 160 1.40 15.17 3.06
N ALA A 161 0.77 14.96 4.23
CA ALA A 161 1.24 14.00 5.23
C ALA A 161 1.31 12.57 4.68
N HIS A 162 0.28 12.12 3.96
CA HIS A 162 0.25 10.78 3.36
C HIS A 162 1.22 10.68 2.17
N THR A 163 1.33 11.72 1.35
CA THR A 163 2.26 11.73 0.20
C THR A 163 3.72 11.72 0.66
N VAL A 164 4.08 12.49 1.68
CA VAL A 164 5.43 12.49 2.26
C VAL A 164 5.74 11.15 2.92
N THR A 165 4.78 10.57 3.65
CA THR A 165 4.91 9.24 4.24
C THR A 165 5.13 8.19 3.15
N TRP A 166 4.32 8.19 2.08
CA TRP A 166 4.49 7.30 0.93
C TRP A 166 5.89 7.39 0.32
N LYS A 167 6.37 8.61 0.01
CA LYS A 167 7.70 8.82 -0.57
C LYS A 167 8.81 8.34 0.34
N THR A 168 8.70 8.64 1.63
CA THR A 168 9.68 8.26 2.64
C THR A 168 9.77 6.74 2.76
N LEU A 169 8.63 6.07 2.96
CA LEU A 169 8.57 4.62 3.11
C LEU A 169 9.01 3.92 1.81
N SER A 170 8.64 4.45 0.64
CA SER A 170 9.05 3.88 -0.64
C SER A 170 10.56 4.00 -0.87
N GLY A 171 11.17 5.14 -0.56
CA GLY A 171 12.61 5.31 -0.66
C GLY A 171 13.37 4.39 0.31
N LEU A 172 12.88 4.23 1.54
CA LEU A 172 13.48 3.33 2.53
C LEU A 172 13.44 1.85 2.08
N GLN A 173 12.31 1.39 1.53
CA GLN A 173 12.17 0.04 0.98
C GLN A 173 13.21 -0.24 -0.12
N HIS A 174 13.54 0.78 -0.91
CA HIS A 174 14.53 0.69 -1.99
C HIS A 174 15.95 1.08 -1.56
N SER A 175 16.21 1.20 -0.25
CA SER A 175 17.52 1.55 0.31
C SER A 175 18.08 2.89 -0.20
N GLU A 176 17.20 3.85 -0.48
CA GLU A 176 17.62 5.19 -0.86
C GLU A 176 18.25 5.92 0.33
N ALA A 177 19.55 6.22 0.22
CA ALA A 177 20.30 6.89 1.28
C ALA A 177 19.69 8.24 1.69
N SER A 178 19.12 8.99 0.73
CA SER A 178 18.45 10.27 0.98
C SER A 178 17.17 10.12 1.82
N ALA A 179 16.42 9.02 1.64
CA ALA A 179 15.25 8.72 2.43
C ALA A 179 15.65 8.33 3.86
N LEU A 180 16.66 7.46 3.99
CA LEU A 180 17.21 7.06 5.29
C LEU A 180 17.69 8.28 6.09
N LEU A 181 18.54 9.12 5.48
CA LEU A 181 19.10 10.28 6.14
C LEU A 181 18.04 11.29 6.62
N ARG A 182 16.85 11.33 6.01
CA ARG A 182 15.75 12.22 6.40
C ARG A 182 15.06 11.78 7.69
N VAL A 183 15.06 10.49 7.97
CA VAL A 183 14.31 9.88 9.08
C VAL A 183 15.22 9.31 10.18
N THR A 184 16.50 9.67 10.15
CA THR A 184 17.47 9.23 11.13
C THR A 184 18.13 10.40 11.84
N ASP A 185 18.25 10.28 13.15
CA ASP A 185 19.17 11.10 13.92
C ASP A 185 20.61 10.62 13.70
N ARG A 186 21.54 11.57 13.74
CA ARG A 186 22.94 11.34 13.34
C ARG A 186 23.86 11.77 14.46
N SER A 187 24.60 10.81 15.00
CA SER A 187 25.58 11.05 16.05
C SER A 187 26.98 10.66 15.57
N PRO A 188 27.97 11.57 15.58
CA PRO A 188 29.32 11.22 15.19
C PRO A 188 29.97 10.30 16.24
N VAL A 189 30.52 9.17 15.81
CA VAL A 189 31.15 8.17 16.69
C VAL A 189 32.64 7.96 16.41
N GLY A 190 33.17 8.65 15.40
CA GLY A 190 34.59 8.65 15.09
C GLY A 190 34.88 9.21 13.71
N SER A 191 36.16 9.36 13.39
CA SER A 191 36.63 9.78 12.07
C SER A 191 37.74 8.87 11.58
N TYR A 192 37.93 8.84 10.27
CA TYR A 192 39.06 8.20 9.61
C TYR A 192 39.55 9.11 8.48
N PRO A 193 40.79 8.96 7.98
CA PRO A 193 41.29 9.81 6.91
C PRO A 193 40.35 9.80 5.69
N GLY A 194 39.78 10.96 5.35
CA GLY A 194 38.83 11.11 4.25
C GLY A 194 37.36 10.84 4.58
N GLY A 195 36.98 10.61 5.85
CA GLY A 195 35.57 10.39 6.19
C GLY A 195 35.22 10.40 7.69
N GLN A 196 33.93 10.21 7.97
CA GLN A 196 33.38 10.19 9.32
C GLN A 196 32.50 8.95 9.51
N ARG A 197 32.57 8.36 10.70
CA ARG A 197 31.66 7.29 11.12
C ARG A 197 30.50 7.91 11.90
N LEU A 198 29.29 7.63 11.45
CA LEU A 198 28.04 8.07 12.09
C LEU A 198 27.32 6.87 12.69
N LEU A 199 26.77 7.06 13.88
CA LEU A 199 25.71 6.23 14.43
C LEU A 199 24.39 6.83 13.95
N LEU A 200 23.59 6.00 13.29
CA LEU A 200 22.25 6.36 12.83
C LEU A 200 21.23 5.68 13.73
N THR A 201 20.34 6.47 14.31
CA THR A 201 19.17 5.98 15.06
C THR A 201 17.91 6.46 14.37
N ILE A 202 16.78 5.78 14.61
CA ILE A 202 15.49 6.28 14.15
C ILE A 202 15.25 7.66 14.76
N ASN A 203 14.76 8.60 13.94
CA ASN A 203 14.19 9.84 14.43
C ASN A 203 12.75 9.57 14.89
N ASP A 204 12.51 9.71 16.20
CA ASP A 204 11.23 9.36 16.82
C ASP A 204 10.06 10.17 16.24
N GLY A 205 10.27 11.46 15.95
CA GLY A 205 9.24 12.33 15.37
C GLY A 205 8.84 11.88 13.96
N ALA A 206 9.81 11.57 13.11
CA ALA A 206 9.56 11.07 11.77
C ALA A 206 8.86 9.70 11.80
N PHE A 207 9.28 8.82 12.71
CA PHE A 207 8.68 7.49 12.85
C PHE A 207 7.26 7.58 13.37
N TYR A 208 7.01 8.40 14.39
CA TYR A 208 5.68 8.67 14.92
C TYR A 208 4.73 9.20 13.84
N LEU A 209 5.16 10.18 13.04
CA LEU A 209 4.34 10.73 11.95
C LEU A 209 4.00 9.68 10.89
N ALA A 210 4.96 8.83 10.51
CA ALA A 210 4.70 7.75 9.56
C ALA A 210 3.72 6.72 10.13
N CYS A 211 3.86 6.35 11.42
CA CYS A 211 2.94 5.46 12.11
C CYS A 211 1.53 6.05 12.18
N LEU A 212 1.42 7.34 12.48
CA LEU A 212 0.15 8.06 12.52
C LEU A 212 -0.52 8.05 11.14
N ALA A 213 0.17 8.50 10.09
CA ALA A 213 -0.37 8.52 8.73
C ALA A 213 -0.77 7.12 8.22
N THR A 214 0.00 6.10 8.56
CA THR A 214 -0.33 4.70 8.22
C THR A 214 -1.58 4.24 8.96
N THR A 215 -1.67 4.53 10.25
CA THR A 215 -2.80 4.13 11.10
C THR A 215 -4.08 4.87 10.71
N THR A 216 -4.01 6.16 10.36
CA THR A 216 -5.16 6.92 9.87
C THR A 216 -5.68 6.34 8.56
N LEU A 217 -4.78 5.99 7.63
CA LEU A 217 -5.17 5.39 6.37
C LEU A 217 -5.84 4.01 6.55
N ARG A 218 -5.29 3.20 7.47
CA ARG A 218 -5.88 1.92 7.89
C ARG A 218 -7.27 2.08 8.49
N ALA A 219 -7.43 3.00 9.43
CA ALA A 219 -8.70 3.25 10.08
C ALA A 219 -9.77 3.68 9.06
N LEU A 220 -9.42 4.57 8.13
CA LEU A 220 -10.32 4.99 7.05
C LEU A 220 -10.67 3.84 6.11
N ALA A 221 -9.70 3.00 5.75
CA ALA A 221 -9.92 1.83 4.90
C ALA A 221 -10.89 0.83 5.56
N TRP A 222 -10.68 0.52 6.84
CA TRP A 222 -11.55 -0.35 7.62
C TRP A 222 -12.95 0.23 7.81
N ALA A 223 -13.06 1.53 8.13
CA ALA A 223 -14.35 2.20 8.25
C ALA A 223 -15.13 2.10 6.94
N ARG A 224 -14.47 2.39 5.81
CA ARG A 224 -15.10 2.33 4.49
C ARG A 224 -15.47 0.90 4.08
N TYR A 225 -14.64 -0.08 4.42
CA TYR A 225 -14.95 -1.50 4.21
C TYR A 225 -16.20 -1.90 5.00
N GLY A 226 -16.30 -1.50 6.26
CA GLY A 226 -17.47 -1.73 7.11
C GLY A 226 -18.74 -1.07 6.57
N GLU A 227 -18.67 0.19 6.15
CA GLU A 227 -19.79 0.90 5.50
C GLU A 227 -20.32 0.14 4.28
N CYS A 228 -19.41 -0.35 3.44
CA CYS A 228 -19.79 -1.09 2.24
C CYS A 228 -20.30 -2.52 2.51
N HIS A 229 -19.90 -3.13 3.62
CA HIS A 229 -20.32 -4.49 4.03
C HIS A 229 -21.57 -4.51 4.92
N ARG A 230 -22.09 -3.35 5.31
CA ARG A 230 -23.34 -3.31 6.07
C ARG A 230 -24.47 -3.94 5.28
N PRO A 231 -25.16 -4.96 5.84
CA PRO A 231 -26.45 -5.34 5.31
C PRO A 231 -27.36 -4.11 5.43
N ALA A 232 -28.22 -3.88 4.42
CA ALA A 232 -29.10 -2.72 4.31
C ALA A 232 -30.12 -2.53 5.46
N ARG A 233 -29.95 -3.21 6.61
CA ARG A 233 -30.83 -3.22 7.78
C ARG A 233 -30.13 -2.92 9.11
N SER A 234 -28.82 -2.65 9.19
CA SER A 234 -28.21 -2.22 10.47
C SER A 234 -28.12 -0.70 10.54
N ASN A 235 -28.97 -0.08 11.36
CA ASN A 235 -29.16 1.37 11.45
C ASN A 235 -28.13 2.12 12.29
N ASP A 236 -27.11 1.46 12.84
CA ASP A 236 -26.15 2.17 13.70
C ASP A 236 -24.92 2.62 12.88
N PRO A 237 -24.72 3.93 12.67
CA PRO A 237 -23.56 4.45 11.96
C PRO A 237 -22.26 4.14 12.71
N ILE A 238 -21.16 3.93 11.97
CA ILE A 238 -19.82 3.99 12.57
C ILE A 238 -19.69 5.46 12.91
N ASP A 239 -19.33 5.78 14.15
CA ASP A 239 -19.25 7.15 14.60
C ASP A 239 -18.04 7.85 13.93
N LEU A 240 -18.26 8.35 12.72
CA LEU A 240 -17.30 9.17 11.99
C LEU A 240 -17.02 10.48 12.73
N ALA A 241 -17.91 10.91 13.64
CA ALA A 241 -17.63 12.03 14.53
C ALA A 241 -16.57 11.63 15.56
N ALA A 242 -16.63 10.44 16.15
CA ALA A 242 -15.58 9.93 17.05
C ALA A 242 -14.22 9.77 16.36
N LEU A 243 -14.17 9.31 15.11
CA LEU A 243 -12.92 9.25 14.33
C LEU A 243 -12.39 10.65 13.99
N ARG A 244 -13.26 11.60 13.64
CA ARG A 244 -12.89 13.02 13.47
C ARG A 244 -12.43 13.65 14.77
N ASP A 245 -12.97 13.23 15.91
CA ASP A 245 -12.64 13.74 17.24
C ASP A 245 -11.22 13.32 17.66
N ILE A 246 -10.77 12.11 17.27
CA ILE A 246 -9.37 11.67 17.42
C ILE A 246 -8.43 12.58 16.59
N VAL A 247 -8.82 12.94 15.37
CA VAL A 247 -8.06 13.86 14.50
C VAL A 247 -8.13 15.32 14.99
N ALA A 248 -9.24 15.73 15.59
CA ALA A 248 -9.40 17.08 16.15
C ALA A 248 -8.58 17.27 17.44
N ARG A 249 -8.51 16.24 18.29
CA ARG A 249 -7.60 16.20 19.46
C ARG A 249 -6.13 16.36 19.05
N TYR A 250 -5.77 15.89 17.86
CA TYR A 250 -4.43 16.10 17.31
C TYR A 250 -4.18 17.57 16.91
N ARG A 251 -5.17 18.27 16.35
CA ARG A 251 -5.04 19.72 16.06
C ARG A 251 -4.80 20.52 17.35
N THR A 252 -5.53 20.23 18.42
CA THR A 252 -5.37 20.91 19.71
C THR A 252 -4.06 20.58 20.42
N ALA A 253 -3.54 19.36 20.26
CA ALA A 253 -2.22 18.98 20.80
C ALA A 253 -1.07 19.65 20.02
N SER A 254 -1.20 19.82 18.70
CA SER A 254 -0.21 20.52 17.86
C SER A 254 -0.21 22.04 18.01
N SER A 255 -1.28 22.63 18.55
CA SER A 255 -1.39 24.07 18.84
C SER A 255 -1.06 24.42 20.30
N GLY A 256 -0.65 23.44 21.11
CA GLY A 256 -0.42 23.59 22.55
C GLY A 256 0.98 24.05 22.96
N GLU A 257 1.92 24.23 22.02
CA GLU A 257 3.22 24.86 22.31
C GLU A 257 3.22 26.31 21.82
N SER A 258 2.58 27.20 22.57
CA SER A 258 2.97 28.60 22.72
C SER A 258 1.98 29.35 23.62
N GLU A 259 2.01 29.08 24.93
CA GLU A 259 1.64 30.10 25.92
C GLU A 259 2.13 29.70 27.33
N SER A 260 3.21 30.36 27.77
CA SER A 260 3.63 30.63 29.17
C SER A 260 3.74 29.44 30.15
N THR A 261 4.89 29.10 30.73
CA THR A 261 5.94 29.93 31.36
C THR A 261 7.19 29.08 31.58
#